data_AF-A0A1V2NMJ8-F1
#
_entry.id   AF-A0A1V2NMJ8-F1
#
_cell.length_a   1.000
_cell.length_b   1.000
_cell.length_c   1.000
_cell.angle_alpha   90.00
_cell.angle_beta   90.00
_cell.angle_gamma   90.00
#
_symmetry.space_group_name_H-M   'P 1'
#
loop_
_entity.id
_entity.type
_entity.pdbx_description
1 polymer ?
#
loop_
_entity_poly.entity_id
_entity_poly.type
_entity_poly.pdbx_seq_one_letter_code
_entity_poly.pdbx_strand_id
1 'polypeptide(L)'
;MVVVTNEIFDRWERDWRKRMVGCSLVAEANIDPEEAFAAFRVFGLNWVRLPSAGERTRLARRYRAVLLAGLCTVGARDYDAGRYWDHVFGTFDEFRDGNRQSELAESFRYGLKTLGLSRFTLPTRRHVGEILLHGGIPIKSTGPFAKVLARWDAQNPSGDARSFVSWITASSQRVAISRGIDVPTWLFLTETGEIAEDFVERCLVVIDELGHPAGPDTGLPPSILREIADALGESGPGARRRNRTRRTADSAPSISFSPQRGCRCSCRRSKHSPSRKSSGSSVPTGWASASSLRRPGRAIS
;
A
#
# COMPACT_ATOMS: atom_id res chain seq x y z
N MET A 1 7.70 -35.74 -10.25
CA MET A 1 8.65 -35.51 -9.14
C MET A 1 9.33 -34.17 -9.38
N VAL A 2 8.76 -33.05 -8.90
CA VAL A 2 9.41 -31.75 -9.06
C VAL A 2 10.34 -31.53 -7.88
N VAL A 3 11.55 -32.07 -7.98
CA VAL A 3 12.68 -31.58 -7.18
C VAL A 3 13.12 -30.29 -7.87
N VAL A 4 12.53 -29.17 -7.50
CA VAL A 4 13.19 -27.89 -7.75
C VAL A 4 14.43 -27.91 -6.89
N THR A 5 15.60 -27.91 -7.51
CA THR A 5 16.89 -27.91 -6.81
C THR A 5 16.91 -26.75 -5.81
N ASN A 6 17.47 -26.99 -4.62
CA ASN A 6 17.63 -25.98 -3.57
C ASN A 6 18.21 -24.65 -4.10
N GLU A 7 19.01 -24.71 -5.17
CA GLU A 7 19.63 -23.56 -5.83
C GLU A 7 18.66 -22.56 -6.46
N ILE A 8 17.58 -23.02 -7.11
CA ILE A 8 16.57 -22.12 -7.70
C ILE A 8 15.82 -21.41 -6.57
N PHE A 9 15.50 -22.16 -5.52
CA PHE A 9 14.80 -21.64 -4.36
C PHE A 9 15.64 -20.64 -3.56
N ASP A 10 16.94 -20.93 -3.37
CA ASP A 10 17.92 -20.02 -2.78
C ASP A 10 18.18 -18.78 -3.65
N ARG A 11 17.95 -18.85 -4.97
CA ARG A 11 18.03 -17.69 -5.88
C ARG A 11 16.84 -16.75 -5.69
N TRP A 12 15.61 -17.26 -5.79
CA TRP A 12 14.40 -16.47 -5.56
C TRP A 12 14.42 -15.79 -4.19
N GLU A 13 14.74 -16.52 -3.13
CA GLU A 13 14.84 -15.95 -1.79
C GLU A 13 15.85 -14.81 -1.70
N ARG A 14 17.07 -14.99 -2.25
CA ARG A 14 18.09 -13.95 -2.21
C ARG A 14 17.69 -12.71 -3.00
N ASP A 15 17.13 -12.91 -4.19
CA ASP A 15 16.78 -11.81 -5.08
C ASP A 15 15.58 -11.04 -4.56
N TRP A 16 14.52 -11.72 -4.13
CA TRP A 16 13.33 -11.07 -3.58
C TRP A 16 13.63 -10.42 -2.23
N ARG A 17 14.48 -11.03 -1.40
CA ARG A 17 14.93 -10.39 -0.16
C ARG A 17 15.62 -9.06 -0.43
N LYS A 18 16.47 -8.96 -1.46
CA LYS A 18 17.12 -7.70 -1.84
C LYS A 18 16.08 -6.66 -2.30
N ARG A 19 15.08 -7.07 -3.08
CA ARG A 19 14.02 -6.18 -3.57
C ARG A 19 13.12 -5.64 -2.46
N MET A 20 12.88 -6.42 -1.41
CA MET A 20 12.07 -6.00 -0.26
C MET A 20 12.81 -5.06 0.70
N VAL A 21 14.13 -4.85 0.54
CA VAL A 21 14.87 -3.91 1.40
C VAL A 21 14.41 -2.48 1.12
N GLY A 22 13.95 -1.80 2.17
CA GLY A 22 13.50 -0.40 2.07
C GLY A 22 12.05 -0.24 1.60
N CYS A 23 11.34 -1.34 1.33
CA CYS A 23 9.91 -1.31 1.08
C CYS A 23 9.12 -1.19 2.39
N SER A 24 7.94 -0.58 2.32
CA SER A 24 6.93 -0.64 3.39
C SER A 24 6.08 -1.90 3.25
N LEU A 25 5.76 -2.29 2.00
CA LEU A 25 4.89 -3.44 1.68
C LEU A 25 5.60 -4.51 0.84
N VAL A 26 5.04 -5.72 0.83
CA VAL A 26 5.55 -6.81 -0.03
C VAL A 26 5.31 -6.49 -1.51
N ALA A 27 4.15 -5.91 -1.84
CA ALA A 27 3.77 -5.53 -3.20
C ALA A 27 4.74 -4.54 -3.86
N GLU A 28 5.40 -3.68 -3.07
CA GLU A 28 6.37 -2.70 -3.57
C GLU A 28 7.64 -3.34 -4.15
N ALA A 29 7.94 -4.59 -3.76
CA ALA A 29 9.07 -5.33 -4.31
C ALA A 29 8.87 -5.73 -5.80
N ASN A 30 7.69 -5.48 -6.37
CA ASN A 30 7.33 -5.70 -7.77
C ASN A 30 7.75 -7.09 -8.27
N ILE A 31 7.38 -8.11 -7.49
CA ILE A 31 7.61 -9.52 -7.82
C ILE A 31 6.49 -9.97 -8.75
N ASP A 32 6.85 -10.68 -9.81
CA ASP A 32 5.87 -11.23 -10.75
C ASP A 32 4.93 -12.22 -10.03
N PRO A 33 3.59 -12.05 -10.12
CA PRO A 33 2.65 -12.91 -9.40
C PRO A 33 2.70 -14.38 -9.81
N GLU A 34 3.00 -14.69 -11.08
CA GLU A 34 3.09 -16.08 -11.52
C GLU A 34 4.38 -16.73 -11.02
N GLU A 35 5.49 -15.99 -11.02
CA GLU A 35 6.75 -16.42 -10.40
C GLU A 35 6.60 -16.62 -8.89
N ALA A 36 5.95 -15.67 -8.19
CA ALA A 36 5.63 -15.77 -6.76
C ALA A 36 4.77 -17.00 -6.44
N PHE A 37 3.73 -17.24 -7.24
CA PHE A 37 2.85 -18.39 -7.06
C PHE A 37 3.58 -19.71 -7.31
N ALA A 38 4.40 -19.80 -8.37
CA ALA A 38 5.18 -20.99 -8.67
C ALA A 38 6.19 -21.32 -7.55
N ALA A 39 6.92 -20.31 -7.06
CA ALA A 39 7.85 -20.49 -5.94
C ALA A 39 7.11 -20.89 -4.65
N PHE A 40 5.94 -20.30 -4.40
CA PHE A 40 5.13 -20.61 -3.22
C PHE A 40 4.56 -22.03 -3.24
N ARG A 41 4.15 -22.53 -4.42
CA ARG A 41 3.76 -23.93 -4.58
C ARG A 41 4.90 -24.88 -4.23
N VAL A 42 6.10 -24.60 -4.74
CA VAL A 42 7.31 -25.39 -4.43
C VAL A 42 7.64 -25.33 -2.94
N PHE A 43 7.56 -24.13 -2.33
CA PHE A 43 7.71 -23.96 -0.88
C PHE A 43 6.75 -24.87 -0.12
N GLY A 44 5.46 -24.79 -0.46
CA GLY A 44 4.38 -25.53 0.17
C GLY A 44 4.57 -27.03 0.13
N LEU A 45 4.83 -27.58 -1.05
CA LEU A 45 5.06 -29.02 -1.24
C LEU A 45 6.23 -29.55 -0.41
N ASN A 46 7.27 -28.74 -0.16
CA ASN A 46 8.36 -29.11 0.75
C ASN A 46 7.97 -28.91 2.21
N TRP A 47 7.26 -27.83 2.52
CA TRP A 47 6.86 -27.47 3.86
C TRP A 47 5.90 -28.50 4.49
N VAL A 48 4.92 -29.01 3.73
CA VAL A 48 3.93 -29.98 4.21
C VAL A 48 4.52 -31.37 4.50
N ARG A 49 5.65 -31.71 3.87
CA ARG A 49 6.37 -32.98 4.09
C ARG A 49 7.22 -33.00 5.36
N LEU A 50 7.46 -31.84 5.98
CA LEU A 50 8.27 -31.75 7.19
C LEU A 50 7.47 -32.22 8.42
N PRO A 51 7.99 -33.19 9.19
CA PRO A 51 7.22 -33.86 10.23
C PRO A 51 6.95 -32.95 11.43
N SER A 52 7.91 -32.10 11.82
CA SER A 52 7.77 -31.24 13.00
C SER A 52 7.48 -29.76 12.68
N ALA A 53 6.74 -29.10 13.57
CA ALA A 53 6.51 -27.65 13.51
C ALA A 53 7.82 -26.84 13.55
N GLY A 54 8.84 -27.36 14.26
CA GLY A 54 10.17 -26.75 14.33
C GLY A 54 10.88 -26.73 12.98
N GLU A 55 10.83 -27.84 12.23
CA GLU A 55 11.41 -27.90 10.88
C GLU A 55 10.67 -26.99 9.90
N ARG A 56 9.33 -27.02 9.94
CA ARG A 56 8.47 -26.13 9.14
C ARG A 56 8.78 -24.66 9.39
N THR A 57 8.94 -24.28 10.66
CA THR A 57 9.34 -22.93 11.06
C THR A 57 10.74 -22.59 10.54
N ARG A 58 11.72 -23.50 10.63
CA ARG A 58 13.07 -23.25 10.10
C ARG A 58 13.06 -23.03 8.58
N LEU A 59 12.29 -23.83 7.83
CA LEU A 59 12.12 -23.65 6.40
C LEU A 59 11.50 -22.30 6.07
N ALA A 60 10.39 -21.97 6.73
CA ALA A 60 9.67 -20.70 6.56
C ALA A 60 10.55 -19.48 6.86
N ARG A 61 11.42 -19.57 7.88
CA ARG A 61 12.37 -18.50 8.22
C ARG A 61 13.51 -18.38 7.21
N ARG A 62 13.99 -19.51 6.66
CA ARG A 62 15.05 -19.53 5.64
C ARG A 62 14.57 -18.88 4.34
N TYR A 63 13.34 -19.20 3.92
CA TYR A 63 12.73 -18.75 2.66
C TYR A 63 11.59 -17.75 2.89
N ARG A 64 11.87 -16.74 3.71
CA ARG A 64 10.86 -15.79 4.19
C ARG A 64 10.38 -14.85 3.08
N ALA A 65 11.24 -14.39 2.17
CA ALA A 65 10.81 -13.52 1.08
C ALA A 65 9.86 -14.28 0.14
N VAL A 66 10.16 -15.56 -0.14
CA VAL A 66 9.26 -16.45 -0.89
C VAL A 66 7.92 -16.64 -0.17
N LEU A 67 7.96 -16.93 1.14
CA LEU A 67 6.75 -17.08 1.94
C LEU A 67 5.88 -15.82 1.91
N LEU A 68 6.48 -14.64 2.10
CA LEU A 68 5.76 -13.36 2.10
C LEU A 68 5.12 -13.10 0.73
N ALA A 69 5.90 -13.18 -0.35
CA ALA A 69 5.43 -12.94 -1.71
C ALA A 69 4.31 -13.92 -2.09
N GLY A 70 4.48 -15.20 -1.76
CA GLY A 70 3.52 -16.26 -2.03
C GLY A 70 2.17 -16.06 -1.34
N LEU A 71 2.18 -15.81 -0.02
CA LEU A 71 0.95 -15.56 0.73
C LEU A 71 0.21 -14.30 0.24
N CYS A 72 0.94 -13.21 0.00
CA CYS A 72 0.36 -11.99 -0.57
C CYS A 72 -0.23 -12.24 -1.98
N THR A 73 0.43 -13.06 -2.80
CA THR A 73 -0.04 -13.42 -4.15
C THR A 73 -1.34 -14.21 -4.11
N VAL A 74 -1.47 -15.20 -3.22
CA VAL A 74 -2.74 -15.92 -3.03
C VAL A 74 -3.85 -14.95 -2.61
N GLY A 75 -3.52 -13.98 -1.74
CA GLY A 75 -4.46 -12.92 -1.33
C GLY A 75 -4.89 -12.03 -2.50
N ALA A 76 -3.98 -11.66 -3.39
CA ALA A 76 -4.30 -10.83 -4.54
C ALA A 76 -5.14 -11.58 -5.60
N ARG A 77 -4.83 -12.86 -5.85
CA ARG A 77 -5.49 -13.67 -6.88
C ARG A 77 -6.84 -14.21 -6.43
N ASP A 78 -6.86 -14.90 -5.31
CA ASP A 78 -7.91 -15.85 -4.94
C ASP A 78 -8.59 -15.49 -3.62
N TYR A 79 -8.53 -14.22 -3.19
CA TYR A 79 -9.23 -13.84 -1.97
C TYR A 79 -10.74 -14.02 -2.10
N ASP A 80 -11.23 -15.04 -1.42
CA ASP A 80 -12.62 -15.27 -1.07
C ASP A 80 -12.76 -15.21 0.46
N ALA A 81 -13.73 -14.42 0.93
CA ALA A 81 -13.89 -14.12 2.34
C ALA A 81 -14.17 -15.40 3.15
N GLY A 82 -13.30 -15.67 4.13
CA GLY A 82 -13.40 -16.88 4.95
C GLY A 82 -12.81 -18.16 4.32
N ARG A 83 -12.39 -18.11 3.04
CA ARG A 83 -11.79 -19.25 2.32
C ARG A 83 -10.34 -19.04 1.90
N TYR A 84 -9.74 -17.89 2.22
CA TYR A 84 -8.32 -17.59 1.95
C TYR A 84 -7.37 -18.77 2.27
N TRP A 85 -7.48 -19.36 3.46
CA TRP A 85 -6.62 -20.48 3.83
C TRP A 85 -6.90 -21.73 3.01
N ASP A 86 -8.13 -21.98 2.55
CA ASP A 86 -8.43 -23.09 1.66
C ASP A 86 -7.64 -22.94 0.34
N HIS A 87 -7.51 -21.72 -0.19
CA HIS A 87 -6.69 -21.45 -1.37
C HIS A 87 -5.19 -21.64 -1.12
N VAL A 88 -4.70 -21.21 0.05
CA VAL A 88 -3.29 -21.44 0.44
C VAL A 88 -2.97 -22.94 0.53
N PHE A 89 -3.77 -23.72 1.24
CA PHE A 89 -3.53 -25.16 1.38
C PHE A 89 -3.80 -25.93 0.09
N GLY A 90 -4.76 -25.49 -0.72
CA GLY A 90 -4.97 -26.02 -2.06
C GLY A 90 -3.75 -25.84 -2.97
N THR A 91 -2.98 -24.75 -2.80
CA THR A 91 -1.70 -24.55 -3.51
C THR A 91 -0.65 -25.60 -3.11
N PHE A 92 -0.79 -26.19 -1.92
CA PHE A 92 0.14 -27.18 -1.38
C PHE A 92 -0.35 -28.63 -1.61
N ASP A 93 -1.43 -28.81 -2.37
CA ASP A 93 -2.14 -30.08 -2.53
C ASP A 93 -2.58 -30.70 -1.19
N GLU A 94 -2.99 -29.85 -0.23
CA GLU A 94 -3.35 -30.24 1.13
C GLU A 94 -4.70 -29.66 1.58
N PHE A 95 -5.26 -30.24 2.64
CA PHE A 95 -6.44 -29.69 3.29
C PHE A 95 -6.07 -28.66 4.35
N ARG A 96 -7.03 -27.77 4.62
CA ARG A 96 -6.91 -26.73 5.62
C ARG A 96 -6.68 -27.31 7.02
N ASP A 97 -5.59 -26.88 7.68
CA ASP A 97 -5.27 -27.24 9.07
C ASP A 97 -4.99 -25.99 9.92
N GLY A 98 -5.70 -25.83 11.04
CA GLY A 98 -5.65 -24.62 11.88
C GLY A 98 -4.31 -24.38 12.59
N ASN A 99 -3.59 -25.44 12.95
CA ASN A 99 -2.26 -25.31 13.56
C ASN A 99 -1.25 -24.83 12.52
N ARG A 100 -1.27 -25.44 11.33
CA ARG A 100 -0.42 -25.06 10.20
C ARG A 100 -0.71 -23.65 9.68
N GLN A 101 -1.98 -23.20 9.72
CA GLN A 101 -2.31 -21.79 9.45
C GLN A 101 -1.59 -20.85 10.40
N SER A 102 -1.65 -21.15 11.71
CA SER A 102 -1.02 -20.33 12.73
C SER A 102 0.50 -20.29 12.54
N GLU A 103 1.11 -21.42 12.19
CA GLU A 103 2.55 -21.51 11.86
C GLU A 103 2.94 -20.61 10.67
N LEU A 104 2.17 -20.65 9.57
CA LEU A 104 2.40 -19.79 8.40
C LEU A 104 2.21 -18.32 8.73
N ALA A 105 1.14 -17.97 9.44
CA ALA A 105 0.85 -16.59 9.82
C ALA A 105 1.90 -16.00 10.77
N GLU A 106 2.39 -16.77 11.75
CA GLU A 106 3.49 -16.32 12.61
C GLU A 106 4.82 -16.23 11.85
N SER A 107 5.08 -17.15 10.92
CA SER A 107 6.27 -17.09 10.08
C SER A 107 6.24 -15.88 9.13
N PHE A 108 5.07 -15.53 8.60
CA PHE A 108 4.84 -14.32 7.83
C PHE A 108 5.20 -13.08 8.67
N ARG A 109 4.63 -12.95 9.88
CA ARG A 109 4.94 -11.86 10.81
C ARG A 109 6.42 -11.77 11.17
N TYR A 110 7.07 -12.92 11.38
CA TYR A 110 8.50 -12.98 11.60
C TYR A 110 9.28 -12.46 10.38
N GLY A 111 8.88 -12.86 9.17
CA GLY A 111 9.43 -12.38 7.91
C GLY A 111 9.34 -10.86 7.79
N LEU A 112 8.15 -10.28 8.00
CA LEU A 112 7.94 -8.83 7.98
C LEU A 112 8.91 -8.10 8.91
N LYS A 113 8.96 -8.53 10.18
CA LYS A 113 9.86 -7.96 11.19
C LYS A 113 11.33 -8.06 10.78
N THR A 114 11.73 -9.21 10.22
CA THR A 114 13.12 -9.48 9.85
C THR A 114 13.58 -8.69 8.62
N LEU A 115 12.65 -8.35 7.73
CA LEU A 115 12.94 -7.56 6.53
C LEU A 115 12.69 -6.06 6.72
N GLY A 116 12.18 -5.65 7.88
CA GLY A 116 11.91 -4.23 8.18
C GLY A 116 10.68 -3.67 7.48
N LEU A 117 9.75 -4.54 7.06
CA LEU A 117 8.48 -4.13 6.45
C LEU A 117 7.52 -3.59 7.53
N SER A 118 6.52 -2.80 7.10
CA SER A 118 5.47 -2.27 7.97
C SER A 118 4.73 -3.38 8.71
N ARG A 119 4.14 -3.05 9.87
CA ARG A 119 3.34 -3.98 10.67
C ARG A 119 1.96 -3.40 10.89
N PHE A 120 0.93 -4.22 10.73
CA PHE A 120 -0.45 -3.81 10.87
C PHE A 120 -1.14 -4.69 11.90
N THR A 121 -1.80 -4.07 12.88
CA THR A 121 -2.54 -4.81 13.91
C THR A 121 -4.03 -4.63 13.65
N LEU A 122 -4.65 -5.66 13.08
CA LEU A 122 -6.10 -5.68 12.90
C LEU A 122 -6.75 -6.48 14.03
N PRO A 123 -7.65 -5.87 14.82
CA PRO A 123 -8.39 -6.58 15.88
C PRO A 123 -9.23 -7.73 15.31
N THR A 124 -9.74 -7.54 14.10
CA THR A 124 -10.46 -8.57 13.33
C THR A 124 -9.53 -9.11 12.24
N ARG A 125 -9.62 -10.41 11.91
CA ARG A 125 -8.83 -11.04 10.82
C ARG A 125 -7.31 -11.04 11.04
N ARG A 126 -6.85 -11.12 12.29
CA ARG A 126 -5.44 -11.05 12.70
C ARG A 126 -4.44 -11.82 11.81
N HIS A 127 -4.82 -12.98 11.28
CA HIS A 127 -3.91 -13.79 10.45
C HIS A 127 -3.92 -13.43 8.97
N VAL A 128 -5.07 -13.06 8.41
CA VAL A 128 -5.23 -12.83 6.97
C VAL A 128 -5.14 -11.35 6.63
N GLY A 129 -5.66 -10.47 7.48
CA GLY A 129 -5.71 -9.03 7.23
C GLY A 129 -4.33 -8.45 6.93
N GLU A 130 -3.34 -8.72 7.78
CA GLU A 130 -1.96 -8.22 7.59
C GLU A 130 -1.36 -8.74 6.27
N ILE A 131 -1.64 -9.98 5.87
CA ILE A 131 -1.21 -10.54 4.57
C ILE A 131 -1.81 -9.76 3.40
N LEU A 132 -3.12 -9.50 3.46
CA LEU A 132 -3.82 -8.74 2.41
C LEU A 132 -3.30 -7.31 2.30
N LEU A 133 -3.04 -6.63 3.43
CA LEU A 133 -2.48 -5.28 3.41
C LEU A 133 -1.11 -5.22 2.74
N HIS A 134 -0.24 -6.21 2.99
CA HIS A 134 1.06 -6.30 2.31
C HIS A 134 0.96 -6.65 0.82
N GLY A 135 -0.14 -7.27 0.39
CA GLY A 135 -0.45 -7.53 -1.01
C GLY A 135 -0.88 -6.29 -1.80
N GLY A 136 -1.18 -5.17 -1.12
CA GLY A 136 -1.64 -3.94 -1.77
C GLY A 136 -3.04 -4.09 -2.38
N ILE A 137 -3.37 -3.22 -3.33
CA ILE A 137 -4.58 -3.36 -4.14
C ILE A 137 -4.35 -4.46 -5.18
N PRO A 138 -5.19 -5.51 -5.26
CA PRO A 138 -5.05 -6.53 -6.28
C PRO A 138 -5.14 -5.95 -7.69
N ILE A 139 -4.38 -6.50 -8.64
CA ILE A 139 -4.37 -6.05 -10.04
C ILE A 139 -5.80 -6.04 -10.62
N LYS A 140 -6.56 -7.13 -10.42
CA LYS A 140 -7.96 -7.24 -10.86
C LYS A 140 -8.90 -6.17 -10.29
N SER A 141 -8.54 -5.57 -9.16
CA SER A 141 -9.31 -4.55 -8.46
C SER A 141 -8.88 -3.14 -8.83
N THR A 142 -7.73 -3.00 -9.50
CA THR A 142 -7.14 -1.70 -9.87
C THR A 142 -8.03 -0.93 -10.83
N GLY A 143 -8.56 -1.55 -11.88
CA GLY A 143 -9.46 -0.89 -12.83
C GLY A 143 -10.75 -0.34 -12.19
N PRO A 144 -11.55 -1.15 -11.47
CA PRO A 144 -12.71 -0.68 -10.72
C PRO A 144 -12.39 0.43 -9.72
N PHE A 145 -11.28 0.30 -8.98
CA PHE A 145 -10.78 1.34 -8.07
C PHE A 145 -10.48 2.65 -8.82
N ALA A 146 -9.77 2.59 -9.93
CA ALA A 146 -9.42 3.76 -10.75
C ALA A 146 -10.67 4.50 -11.25
N LYS A 147 -11.72 3.76 -11.66
CA LYS A 147 -13.02 4.34 -12.05
C LYS A 147 -13.73 5.03 -10.88
N VAL A 148 -13.60 4.53 -9.65
CA VAL A 148 -14.13 5.21 -8.46
C VAL A 148 -13.33 6.47 -8.15
N LEU A 149 -12.01 6.37 -8.16
CA LEU A 149 -11.10 7.49 -7.89
C LEU A 149 -11.30 8.63 -8.88
N ALA A 150 -11.34 8.34 -10.18
CA ALA A 150 -11.56 9.33 -11.23
C ALA A 150 -12.93 10.04 -11.10
N ARG A 151 -14.00 9.29 -10.79
CA ARG A 151 -15.33 9.87 -10.56
C ARG A 151 -15.34 10.76 -9.32
N TRP A 152 -14.69 10.34 -8.24
CA TRP A 152 -14.58 11.15 -7.03
C TRP A 152 -13.79 12.43 -7.28
N ASP A 153 -12.66 12.35 -7.99
CA ASP A 153 -11.82 13.51 -8.30
C ASP A 153 -12.53 14.52 -9.22
N ALA A 154 -13.35 14.04 -10.16
CA ALA A 154 -14.18 14.89 -10.99
C ALA A 154 -15.23 15.68 -10.18
N GLN A 155 -15.75 15.08 -9.09
CA GLN A 155 -16.73 15.68 -8.20
C GLN A 155 -16.10 16.52 -7.08
N ASN A 156 -14.81 16.36 -6.81
CA ASN A 156 -14.10 17.03 -5.73
C ASN A 156 -12.82 17.71 -6.27
N PRO A 157 -12.93 18.80 -7.05
CA PRO A 157 -11.77 19.37 -7.77
C PRO A 157 -10.63 19.89 -6.89
N SER A 158 -10.92 20.20 -5.63
CA SER A 158 -9.93 20.64 -4.63
C SER A 158 -9.50 19.51 -3.70
N GLY A 159 -9.98 18.28 -3.94
CA GLY A 159 -9.69 17.11 -3.13
C GLY A 159 -8.28 16.57 -3.39
N ASP A 160 -7.62 16.13 -2.33
CA ASP A 160 -6.34 15.43 -2.39
C ASP A 160 -6.49 13.94 -2.04
N ALA A 161 -5.39 13.18 -2.13
CA ALA A 161 -5.40 11.76 -1.80
C ALA A 161 -5.90 11.49 -0.37
N ARG A 162 -5.49 12.32 0.60
CA ARG A 162 -5.97 12.24 1.98
C ARG A 162 -7.49 12.42 2.07
N SER A 163 -8.04 13.37 1.33
CA SER A 163 -9.48 13.61 1.29
C SER A 163 -10.24 12.41 0.70
N PHE A 164 -9.70 11.77 -0.34
CA PHE A 164 -10.26 10.53 -0.90
C PHE A 164 -10.22 9.38 0.12
N VAL A 165 -9.07 9.14 0.74
CA VAL A 165 -8.91 8.09 1.76
C VAL A 165 -9.86 8.33 2.93
N SER A 166 -9.95 9.56 3.44
CA SER A 166 -10.89 9.95 4.49
C SER A 166 -12.35 9.67 4.10
N TRP A 167 -12.72 9.98 2.85
CA TRP A 167 -14.06 9.71 2.32
C TRP A 167 -14.39 8.20 2.26
N ILE A 168 -13.42 7.37 1.85
CA ILE A 168 -13.57 5.90 1.86
C ILE A 168 -13.65 5.38 3.30
N THR A 169 -12.79 5.85 4.20
CA THR A 169 -12.75 5.43 5.62
C THR A 169 -14.03 5.80 6.37
N ALA A 170 -14.65 6.93 6.04
CA ALA A 170 -15.96 7.30 6.57
C ALA A 170 -17.11 6.42 6.04
N SER A 171 -16.87 5.61 5.00
CA SER A 171 -17.87 4.73 4.39
C SER A 171 -17.80 3.33 4.99
N SER A 172 -18.97 2.72 5.24
CA SER A 172 -19.00 1.30 5.62
C SER A 172 -18.54 0.40 4.47
N GLN A 173 -18.00 -0.78 4.80
CA GLN A 173 -17.55 -1.77 3.82
C GLN A 173 -18.64 -2.06 2.76
N ARG A 174 -19.91 -2.17 3.16
CA ARG A 174 -21.04 -2.42 2.24
C ARG A 174 -21.23 -1.28 1.24
N VAL A 175 -21.07 -0.03 1.69
CA VAL A 175 -21.18 1.16 0.84
C VAL A 175 -19.97 1.28 -0.11
N ALA A 176 -18.77 0.91 0.34
CA ALA A 176 -17.60 0.86 -0.53
C ALA A 176 -17.78 -0.18 -1.65
N ILE A 177 -18.26 -1.38 -1.33
CA ILE A 177 -18.55 -2.44 -2.31
C ILE A 177 -19.59 -1.98 -3.33
N SER A 178 -20.68 -1.33 -2.90
CA SER A 178 -21.69 -0.85 -3.85
C SER A 178 -21.16 0.25 -4.80
N ARG A 179 -20.05 0.90 -4.45
CA ARG A 179 -19.36 1.86 -5.33
C ARG A 179 -18.36 1.20 -6.29
N GLY A 180 -18.06 -0.09 -6.11
CA GLY A 180 -17.08 -0.83 -6.90
C GLY A 180 -15.71 -1.00 -6.23
N ILE A 181 -15.61 -0.72 -4.92
CA ILE A 181 -14.40 -0.99 -4.13
C ILE A 181 -14.56 -2.35 -3.45
N ASP A 182 -13.77 -3.34 -3.86
CA ASP A 182 -13.82 -4.67 -3.25
C ASP A 182 -13.27 -4.69 -1.82
N VAL A 183 -13.40 -5.84 -1.14
CA VAL A 183 -13.00 -5.97 0.26
C VAL A 183 -11.49 -5.77 0.48
N PRO A 184 -10.59 -6.40 -0.29
CA PRO A 184 -9.15 -6.14 -0.16
C PRO A 184 -8.78 -4.68 -0.37
N THR A 185 -9.36 -4.02 -1.39
CA THR A 185 -9.08 -2.60 -1.67
C THR A 185 -9.61 -1.69 -0.57
N TRP A 186 -10.83 -1.93 -0.08
CA TRP A 186 -11.38 -1.17 1.04
C TRP A 186 -10.48 -1.33 2.28
N LEU A 187 -10.11 -2.57 2.62
CA LEU A 187 -9.23 -2.86 3.76
C LEU A 187 -7.88 -2.15 3.62
N PHE A 188 -7.29 -2.17 2.42
CA PHE A 188 -6.04 -1.46 2.14
C PHE A 188 -6.18 0.05 2.40
N LEU A 189 -7.22 0.67 1.87
CA LEU A 189 -7.47 2.11 1.99
C LEU A 189 -7.75 2.53 3.44
N THR A 190 -8.43 1.70 4.23
CA THR A 190 -8.83 2.08 5.60
C THR A 190 -7.78 1.74 6.67
N GLU A 191 -6.90 0.77 6.42
CA GLU A 191 -6.00 0.24 7.46
C GLU A 191 -4.51 0.59 7.28
N THR A 192 -4.10 1.15 6.14
CA THR A 192 -2.67 1.42 5.85
C THR A 192 -2.23 2.88 5.99
N GLY A 193 -3.17 3.79 6.30
CA GLY A 193 -2.87 5.19 6.62
C GLY A 193 -2.11 5.93 5.52
N GLU A 194 -0.94 6.50 5.85
CA GLU A 194 -0.11 7.27 4.91
C GLU A 194 0.31 6.46 3.67
N ILE A 195 0.39 5.14 3.76
CA ILE A 195 0.71 4.28 2.60
C ILE A 195 -0.44 4.31 1.58
N ALA A 196 -1.69 4.27 2.04
CA ALA A 196 -2.84 4.45 1.16
C ALA A 196 -2.89 5.86 0.57
N GLU A 197 -2.57 6.90 1.37
CA GLU A 197 -2.52 8.28 0.87
C GLU A 197 -1.47 8.44 -0.25
N ASP A 198 -0.25 7.93 -0.06
CA ASP A 198 0.81 7.97 -1.06
C ASP A 198 0.44 7.18 -2.33
N PHE A 199 -0.13 5.99 -2.18
CA PHE A 199 -0.61 5.19 -3.31
C PHE A 199 -1.69 5.93 -4.11
N VAL A 200 -2.70 6.50 -3.43
CA VAL A 200 -3.79 7.25 -4.08
C VAL A 200 -3.26 8.50 -4.77
N GLU A 201 -2.31 9.24 -4.17
CA GLU A 201 -1.73 10.43 -4.79
C GLU A 201 -1.01 10.06 -6.09
N ARG A 202 -0.24 8.97 -6.10
CA ARG A 202 0.40 8.46 -7.33
C ARG A 202 -0.63 8.07 -8.38
N CYS A 203 -1.73 7.42 -7.99
CA CYS A 203 -2.82 7.10 -8.93
C CYS A 203 -3.51 8.35 -9.49
N LEU A 204 -3.73 9.39 -8.67
CA LEU A 204 -4.29 10.67 -9.14
C LEU A 204 -3.37 11.34 -10.17
N VAL A 205 -2.04 11.31 -9.94
CA VAL A 205 -1.07 11.78 -10.94
C VAL A 205 -1.19 10.99 -12.26
N VAL A 206 -1.35 9.68 -12.22
CA VAL A 206 -1.56 8.86 -13.44
C VAL A 206 -2.86 9.25 -14.16
N ILE A 207 -3.93 9.47 -13.40
CA ILE A 207 -5.23 9.87 -13.95
C ILE A 207 -5.15 11.25 -14.62
N ASP A 208 -4.47 12.21 -13.98
CA ASP A 208 -4.27 13.56 -14.50
C ASP A 208 -3.38 13.58 -15.76
N GLU A 209 -2.40 12.68 -15.82
CA GLU A 209 -1.45 12.56 -16.94
C GLU A 209 -1.93 11.61 -18.05
N LEU A 210 -3.09 10.96 -17.89
CA LEU A 210 -3.62 10.03 -18.90
C LEU A 210 -3.77 10.72 -20.27
N GLY A 211 -3.15 10.16 -21.31
CA GLY A 211 -3.13 10.73 -22.66
C GLY A 211 -1.93 11.64 -22.96
N HIS A 212 -0.98 11.82 -22.03
CA HIS A 212 0.28 12.51 -22.32
C HIS A 212 1.33 11.54 -22.89
N PRO A 213 2.10 11.95 -23.92
CA PRO A 213 3.07 11.08 -24.59
C PRO A 213 4.28 10.71 -23.73
N ALA A 214 4.57 11.47 -22.66
CA ALA A 214 5.74 11.25 -21.82
C ALA A 214 5.54 10.16 -20.75
N GLY A 215 4.28 9.81 -20.43
CA GLY A 215 3.93 8.87 -19.36
C GLY A 215 4.33 9.38 -17.95
N PRO A 216 3.53 9.09 -16.91
CA PRO A 216 3.82 9.57 -15.57
C PRO A 216 4.88 8.70 -14.88
N ASP A 217 5.97 9.32 -14.40
CA ASP A 217 6.95 8.66 -13.52
C ASP A 217 6.46 8.72 -12.06
N THR A 218 5.56 7.80 -11.71
CA THR A 218 4.92 7.75 -10.38
C THR A 218 5.54 6.71 -9.45
N GLY A 219 6.46 5.89 -9.96
CA GLY A 219 6.96 4.72 -9.25
C GLY A 219 5.91 3.64 -8.99
N LEU A 220 4.73 3.69 -9.63
CA LEU A 220 3.77 2.59 -9.60
C LEU A 220 4.23 1.43 -10.50
N PRO A 221 3.94 0.17 -10.13
CA PRO A 221 4.18 -0.99 -10.98
C PRO A 221 3.55 -0.83 -12.39
N PRO A 222 4.24 -1.25 -13.46
CA PRO A 222 3.73 -1.16 -14.83
C PRO A 222 2.37 -1.86 -15.05
N SER A 223 2.09 -2.93 -14.30
CA SER A 223 0.80 -3.61 -14.33
C SER A 223 -0.33 -2.72 -13.82
N ILE A 224 -0.11 -1.99 -12.72
CA ILE A 224 -1.08 -1.04 -12.17
C ILE A 224 -1.32 0.12 -13.15
N LEU A 225 -0.25 0.65 -13.75
CA LEU A 225 -0.36 1.71 -14.76
C LEU A 225 -1.21 1.27 -15.96
N ARG A 226 -0.99 0.03 -16.44
CA ARG A 226 -1.77 -0.56 -17.53
C ARG A 226 -3.25 -0.69 -17.16
N GLU A 227 -3.56 -1.25 -16.00
CA GLU A 227 -4.96 -1.42 -15.55
C GLU A 227 -5.68 -0.08 -15.39
N ILE A 228 -5.00 0.97 -14.89
CA ILE A 228 -5.57 2.32 -14.82
C ILE A 228 -5.85 2.86 -16.24
N ALA A 229 -4.88 2.71 -17.15
CA ALA A 229 -5.01 3.19 -18.51
C ALA A 229 -6.12 2.46 -19.28
N ASP A 230 -6.19 1.14 -19.19
CA ASP A 230 -7.23 0.34 -19.84
C ASP A 230 -8.61 0.69 -19.27
N ALA A 231 -8.73 0.82 -17.94
CA ALA A 231 -10.00 1.14 -17.28
C ALA A 231 -10.54 2.54 -17.62
N LEU A 232 -9.68 3.51 -17.93
CA LEU A 232 -10.06 4.90 -18.19
C LEU A 232 -9.98 5.29 -19.67
N GLY A 233 -9.19 4.60 -20.48
CA GLY A 233 -9.03 4.81 -21.92
C GLY A 233 -10.30 4.50 -22.72
N GLU A 234 -11.14 3.58 -22.23
CA GLU A 234 -12.45 3.28 -22.83
C GLU A 234 -13.56 4.28 -22.43
N SER A 235 -13.30 5.25 -21.55
CA SER A 235 -14.36 6.14 -21.01
C SER A 235 -13.86 7.54 -20.60
N GLY A 236 -12.73 8.01 -21.13
CA GLY A 236 -12.05 9.21 -20.63
C GLY A 236 -12.95 10.46 -20.57
N PRO A 237 -13.20 11.03 -19.38
CA PRO A 237 -13.70 12.40 -19.26
C PRO A 237 -12.64 13.32 -19.89
N GLY A 238 -13.07 14.18 -20.82
CA GLY A 238 -12.18 15.03 -21.61
C GLY A 238 -11.10 15.71 -20.77
N ALA A 239 -9.85 15.57 -21.23
CA ALA A 239 -8.62 16.12 -20.66
C ALA A 239 -8.81 17.51 -20.04
N ARG A 240 -9.07 17.54 -18.73
CA ARG A 240 -9.07 18.78 -17.95
C ARG A 240 -7.70 18.93 -17.33
N ARG A 241 -6.91 19.81 -17.95
CA ARG A 241 -5.60 20.26 -17.48
C ARG A 241 -5.72 20.85 -16.07
N ARG A 242 -5.44 20.06 -15.03
CA ARG A 242 -5.20 20.57 -13.69
C ARG A 242 -3.70 20.77 -13.51
N ASN A 243 -3.31 22.01 -13.25
CA ASN A 243 -1.98 22.33 -12.76
C ASN A 243 -1.96 21.95 -11.26
N ARG A 244 -2.06 20.65 -10.95
CA ARG A 244 -1.62 20.15 -9.64
C ARG A 244 -0.13 20.42 -9.68
N THR A 245 0.28 21.57 -9.13
CA THR A 245 1.70 21.91 -9.03
C THR A 245 2.36 20.66 -8.50
N ARG A 246 3.31 20.10 -9.25
CA ARG A 246 4.31 19.16 -8.76
C ARG A 246 4.88 19.81 -7.49
N ARG A 247 4.23 19.61 -6.35
CA ARG A 247 4.93 19.29 -5.14
C ARG A 247 5.62 18.01 -5.55
N THR A 248 6.82 18.19 -6.09
CA THR A 248 7.94 17.29 -5.91
C THR A 248 7.55 16.35 -4.75
N ALA A 249 7.35 15.05 -4.98
CA ALA A 249 8.46 14.12 -5.14
C ALA A 249 9.79 14.80 -4.76
N ASP A 250 9.82 15.41 -3.58
CA ASP A 250 11.00 15.98 -3.00
C ASP A 250 11.84 14.78 -2.67
N SER A 251 12.75 14.48 -3.61
CA SER A 251 14.01 13.77 -3.43
C SER A 251 14.07 13.06 -2.08
N ALA A 252 13.78 11.76 -2.06
CA ALA A 252 13.96 10.94 -0.87
C ALA A 252 15.31 11.30 -0.23
N PRO A 253 15.37 11.59 1.09
CA PRO A 253 16.61 11.99 1.73
C PRO A 253 17.67 10.92 1.50
N SER A 254 18.72 11.22 0.75
CA SER A 254 19.83 10.29 0.59
C SER A 254 20.67 10.33 1.87
N ILE A 255 20.53 9.32 2.70
CA ILE A 255 21.43 9.11 3.84
C ILE A 255 22.68 8.44 3.28
N SER A 256 23.78 9.18 3.25
CA SER A 256 25.10 8.59 2.98
C SER A 256 25.82 8.35 4.30
N PHE A 257 26.27 7.11 4.51
CA PHE A 257 27.08 6.73 5.65
C PHE A 257 28.56 6.70 5.23
N SER A 258 29.41 7.37 6.01
CA SER A 258 30.86 7.25 5.91
C SER A 258 31.42 6.83 7.28
N PRO A 259 32.26 5.78 7.35
CA PRO A 259 32.84 5.30 8.61
C PRO A 259 33.64 6.37 9.37
N GLN A 260 34.18 7.37 8.66
CA GLN A 260 34.99 8.44 9.27
C GLN A 260 34.19 9.72 9.58
N ARG A 261 32.95 9.86 9.06
CA ARG A 261 32.20 11.13 9.13
C ARG A 261 30.75 11.00 9.61
N GLY A 262 30.30 9.79 9.96
CA GLY A 262 28.93 9.53 10.39
C GLY A 262 27.91 9.68 9.25
N CYS A 263 26.62 9.71 9.60
CA CYS A 263 25.52 9.91 8.65
C CYS A 263 25.40 11.38 8.25
N ARG A 264 25.35 11.67 6.94
CA ARG A 264 24.95 12.98 6.43
C ARG A 264 23.64 12.88 5.67
N CYS A 265 22.68 13.70 6.07
CA CYS A 265 21.48 14.00 5.29
C CYS A 265 21.72 15.26 4.47
N SER A 266 21.51 15.20 3.16
CA SER A 266 21.57 16.37 2.29
C SER A 266 20.25 16.55 1.54
N CYS A 267 19.59 17.70 1.73
CA CYS A 267 18.46 18.10 0.89
C CYS A 267 18.97 19.10 -0.15
N ARG A 268 18.82 18.79 -1.43
CA ARG A 268 19.22 19.66 -2.53
C ARG A 268 18.17 20.78 -2.68
N ARG A 269 18.35 21.90 -1.96
CA ARG A 269 17.48 23.09 -2.15
C ARG A 269 17.70 23.63 -3.57
N SER A 270 16.64 23.68 -4.37
CA SER A 270 16.66 24.48 -5.60
C SER A 270 16.77 25.96 -5.20
N LYS A 271 17.73 26.67 -5.80
CA LYS A 271 17.88 28.11 -5.57
C LYS A 271 16.76 28.83 -6.31
N HIS A 272 15.85 29.47 -5.58
CA HIS A 272 15.01 30.52 -6.11
C HIS A 272 15.45 31.85 -5.52
N SER A 273 15.95 32.74 -6.38
CA SER A 273 16.32 34.11 -6.08
C SER A 273 15.06 34.94 -5.79
N PRO A 274 14.98 35.72 -4.70
CA PRO A 274 13.83 36.57 -4.45
C PRO A 274 14.00 37.93 -5.15
N SER A 275 13.05 38.26 -6.04
CA SER A 275 12.89 39.60 -6.58
C SER A 275 12.32 40.53 -5.49
N ARG A 276 13.08 41.58 -5.14
CA ARG A 276 12.64 42.74 -4.36
C ARG A 276 11.45 43.44 -5.03
N LYS A 277 10.35 43.65 -4.30
CA LYS A 277 9.52 44.85 -4.41
C LYS A 277 9.07 45.32 -3.03
N SER A 278 9.25 46.61 -2.82
CA SER A 278 9.04 47.41 -1.62
C SER A 278 7.79 48.27 -1.76
N SER A 279 6.95 48.28 -0.72
CA SER A 279 5.96 49.29 -0.36
C SER A 279 5.18 48.69 0.81
N GLY A 280 4.96 49.29 1.99
CA GLY A 280 4.84 50.68 2.39
C GLY A 280 3.77 50.67 3.51
N SER A 281 4.01 51.41 4.59
CA SER A 281 3.24 51.55 5.85
C SER A 281 1.70 51.58 5.70
N SER A 282 0.87 51.30 6.72
CA SER A 282 0.75 52.02 8.00
C SER A 282 -0.31 51.37 8.92
N VAL A 283 -0.09 51.46 10.22
CA VAL A 283 -1.05 51.17 11.33
C VAL A 283 -1.81 52.46 11.67
N PRO A 284 -3.06 52.38 12.21
CA PRO A 284 -3.24 52.89 13.57
C PRO A 284 -4.19 52.06 14.47
N THR A 285 -3.68 51.81 15.67
CA THR A 285 -4.28 51.88 17.02
C THR A 285 -5.70 52.43 17.21
N GLY A 286 -6.47 51.79 18.11
CA GLY A 286 -7.19 52.54 19.17
C GLY A 286 -8.55 52.02 19.68
N TRP A 287 -8.57 51.55 20.94
CA TRP A 287 -9.62 51.70 21.99
C TRP A 287 -10.98 51.00 21.83
N ALA A 288 -11.75 50.65 22.87
CA ALA A 288 -11.55 50.31 24.29
C ALA A 288 -12.92 49.86 24.84
N SER A 289 -12.92 48.95 25.83
CA SER A 289 -13.89 48.82 26.96
C SER A 289 -15.38 48.52 26.63
N ALA A 290 -16.19 47.83 27.42
CA ALA A 290 -16.12 47.15 28.72
C ALA A 290 -17.50 46.49 28.98
N SER A 291 -17.54 45.46 29.84
CA SER A 291 -18.63 45.16 30.82
C SER A 291 -20.05 44.89 30.31
N SER A 292 -20.87 43.93 30.78
CA SER A 292 -20.83 43.02 31.93
C SER A 292 -22.13 42.19 31.94
N LEU A 293 -22.14 41.11 32.74
CA LEU A 293 -23.26 40.69 33.61
C LEU A 293 -24.54 40.08 32.99
N ARG A 294 -24.68 38.74 33.08
CA ARG A 294 -25.62 37.99 33.99
C ARG A 294 -26.01 36.62 33.42
N ARG A 295 -25.56 35.56 34.11
CA ARG A 295 -26.36 34.35 34.43
C ARG A 295 -27.25 34.65 35.66
N PRO A 296 -28.14 33.78 36.19
CA PRO A 296 -28.45 32.36 35.87
C PRO A 296 -29.95 31.97 35.92
N GLY A 297 -30.23 30.67 35.70
CA GLY A 297 -31.40 29.93 36.21
C GLY A 297 -32.43 29.57 35.14
N ARG A 298 -33.13 28.43 35.17
CA ARG A 298 -33.21 27.32 36.12
C ARG A 298 -33.95 26.18 35.38
N ALA A 299 -33.68 24.94 35.79
CA ALA A 299 -34.45 23.75 35.40
C ALA A 299 -35.91 23.84 35.84
N ILE A 300 -36.80 23.08 35.18
CA ILE A 300 -37.95 22.33 35.75
C ILE A 300 -38.45 21.33 34.69
N SER A 301 -38.65 20.09 35.17
CA SER A 301 -39.42 18.94 34.63
C SER A 301 -38.90 18.18 33.41
#